data_AF-A0A1D3RP02-F1
#
_entry.id   AF-A0A1D3RP02-F1
#
_cell.length_a   1.000
_cell.length_b   1.000
_cell.length_c   1.000
_cell.angle_alpha   90.00
_cell.angle_beta   90.00
_cell.angle_gamma   90.00
#
_symmetry.space_group_name_H-M   'P 1'
#
loop_
_entity.id
_entity.type
_entity.pdbx_description
1 polymer ?
#
loop_
_entity_poly.entity_id
_entity_poly.type
_entity_poly.pdbx_seq_one_letter_code
_entity_poly.pdbx_strand_id
1 'polypeptide(L)'
;MNFFEHSCLLHCAVPRIKTTDGKVRTVEVPWARPGSGFTLLFEAMALAMIERDMPVNRVAEMLKVNPHRIWTVFNHWIGKAKAADDVSSITQLGIDETSSKKGHKYVTLGVDLEESRVIFVTEGKGKAPLHNIQKHLEDKGVEKEQVEPISMDLSPSFIAGASEAFPEAAITFDKFHVVKLLNEAMNQVRIDERKEHDALKGHKYTFLRNRDNLTNKQEASLAEMIDLYPTLGAGLPIKRVL
;
A
#
# COMPACT_ATOMS: atom_id res chain seq x y z
N MET A 1 3.26 -26.42 -19.13
CA MET A 1 4.60 -27.03 -19.10
C MET A 1 5.09 -26.98 -17.66
N ASN A 2 5.38 -28.13 -17.02
CA ASN A 2 5.89 -28.17 -15.65
C ASN A 2 7.42 -28.21 -15.72
N PHE A 3 8.09 -27.10 -15.37
CA PHE A 3 9.55 -27.04 -15.36
C PHE A 3 10.19 -28.07 -14.40
N PHE A 4 9.44 -28.56 -13.40
CA PHE A 4 9.89 -29.52 -12.39
C PHE A 4 9.36 -30.95 -12.63
N GLU A 5 9.22 -31.35 -13.90
CA GLU A 5 8.72 -32.67 -14.28
C GLU A 5 9.61 -33.80 -13.71
N HIS A 6 10.92 -33.60 -13.72
CA HIS A 6 11.89 -34.54 -13.14
C HIS A 6 12.47 -34.00 -11.83
N SER A 7 12.45 -34.83 -10.79
CA SER A 7 13.02 -34.50 -9.48
C SER A 7 14.46 -34.99 -9.40
N CYS A 8 15.41 -34.07 -9.17
CA CYS A 8 16.79 -34.40 -8.84
C CYS A 8 17.01 -34.15 -7.35
N LEU A 9 17.33 -35.20 -6.60
CA LEU A 9 17.66 -35.11 -5.17
C LEU A 9 19.18 -35.19 -5.01
N LEU A 10 19.79 -34.09 -4.58
CA LEU A 10 21.20 -34.04 -4.22
C LEU A 10 21.35 -34.34 -2.73
N HIS A 11 21.92 -35.50 -2.42
CA HIS A 11 22.22 -35.90 -1.06
C HIS A 11 23.65 -35.44 -0.70
N CYS A 12 23.76 -34.37 0.07
CA CYS A 12 25.03 -33.88 0.58
C CYS A 12 25.06 -34.00 2.11
N ALA A 13 25.95 -34.84 2.64
CA ALA A 13 26.13 -34.97 4.08
C ALA A 13 26.81 -33.70 4.62
N VAL A 14 26.18 -33.04 5.60
CA VAL A 14 26.78 -31.94 6.33
C VAL A 14 27.42 -32.49 7.60
N PRO A 15 28.76 -32.44 7.75
CA PRO A 15 29.44 -33.07 8.87
C PRO A 15 29.05 -32.43 10.20
N ARG A 16 28.98 -33.24 11.25
CA ARG A 16 28.81 -32.79 12.64
C ARG A 16 30.13 -32.99 13.37
N ILE A 17 30.66 -31.92 13.94
CA ILE A 17 31.93 -31.94 14.68
C ILE A 17 31.67 -31.77 16.17
N LYS A 18 32.50 -32.40 17.00
CA LYS A 18 32.53 -32.15 18.44
C LYS A 18 33.56 -31.07 18.71
N THR A 19 33.13 -29.91 19.20
CA THR A 19 34.01 -28.80 19.56
C THR A 19 34.72 -29.06 20.89
N THR A 20 35.79 -28.31 21.15
CA THR A 20 36.62 -28.43 22.37
C THR A 20 35.83 -28.17 23.66
N ASP A 21 34.72 -27.41 23.57
CA ASP A 21 33.73 -27.20 24.64
C ASP A 21 32.79 -28.40 24.88
N GLY A 22 33.01 -29.53 24.18
CA GLY A 22 32.21 -30.75 24.29
C GLY A 22 30.89 -30.73 23.51
N LYS A 23 30.52 -29.61 22.88
CA LYS A 23 29.26 -29.48 22.12
C LYS A 23 29.38 -30.08 20.72
N VAL A 24 28.26 -30.58 20.19
CA VAL A 24 28.19 -31.05 18.81
C VAL A 24 27.60 -29.95 17.93
N ARG A 25 28.33 -29.54 16.90
CA ARG A 25 27.91 -28.51 15.95
C ARG A 25 27.89 -29.07 14.53
N THR A 26 26.87 -28.69 13.76
CA THR A 26 26.85 -28.95 12.31
C THR A 26 27.73 -27.91 11.62
N VAL A 27 28.61 -28.36 10.72
CA VAL A 27 29.53 -27.47 9.99
C VAL A 27 28.73 -26.58 9.03
N GLU A 28 29.11 -25.31 8.94
CA GLU A 28 28.54 -24.39 7.96
C GLU A 28 29.02 -24.74 6.55
N VAL A 29 28.12 -24.66 5.57
CA VAL A 29 28.40 -24.99 4.18
C VAL A 29 28.07 -23.81 3.29
N PRO A 30 28.84 -23.56 2.22
CA PRO A 30 28.66 -22.37 1.39
C PRO A 30 27.38 -22.40 0.55
N TRP A 31 26.73 -23.56 0.40
CA TRP A 31 25.55 -23.73 -0.44
C TRP A 31 24.21 -23.76 0.32
N ALA A 32 24.19 -23.72 1.65
CA ALA A 32 22.96 -23.81 2.44
C ALA A 32 23.10 -23.07 3.78
N ARG A 33 22.02 -22.41 4.22
CA ARG A 33 21.99 -21.76 5.53
C ARG A 33 21.86 -22.82 6.64
N PRO A 34 22.42 -22.57 7.84
CA PRO A 34 22.22 -23.44 9.00
C PRO A 34 20.72 -23.66 9.27
N GLY A 35 20.32 -24.93 9.41
CA GLY A 35 18.93 -25.31 9.74
C GLY A 35 17.89 -25.10 8.64
N SER A 36 18.27 -24.54 7.48
CA SER A 36 17.33 -24.33 6.36
C SER A 36 16.81 -25.66 5.81
N GLY A 37 17.71 -26.61 5.54
CA GLY A 37 17.39 -27.85 4.81
C GLY A 37 17.19 -27.66 3.30
N PHE A 38 17.43 -26.47 2.76
CA PHE A 38 17.48 -26.18 1.33
C PHE A 38 18.79 -25.51 0.95
N THR A 39 19.15 -25.62 -0.33
CA THR A 39 20.27 -24.86 -0.89
C THR A 39 19.87 -23.40 -1.05
N LEU A 40 20.85 -22.49 -1.02
CA LEU A 40 20.64 -21.06 -1.29
C LEU A 40 19.98 -20.83 -2.65
N LEU A 41 20.35 -21.62 -3.66
CA LEU A 41 19.75 -21.56 -4.99
C LEU A 41 18.27 -21.95 -4.98
N PHE A 42 17.89 -22.99 -4.22
CA PHE A 42 16.49 -23.39 -4.08
C PHE A 42 15.68 -22.29 -3.39
N GLU A 43 16.22 -21.69 -2.34
CA GLU A 43 15.56 -20.58 -1.64
C GLU A 43 15.38 -19.36 -2.54
N ALA A 44 16.42 -18.97 -3.29
CA ALA A 44 16.34 -17.87 -4.25
C ALA A 44 15.29 -18.13 -5.34
N MET A 45 15.20 -19.36 -5.84
CA MET A 45 14.17 -19.75 -6.80
C MET A 45 12.77 -19.65 -6.20
N ALA A 46 12.55 -20.14 -4.97
CA ALA A 46 11.27 -20.03 -4.30
C ALA A 46 10.85 -18.57 -4.09
N LEU A 47 11.79 -17.70 -3.71
CA LEU A 47 11.54 -16.25 -3.57
C LEU A 47 11.21 -15.60 -4.91
N ALA A 48 11.95 -15.91 -5.97
CA ALA A 48 11.69 -15.36 -7.32
C ALA A 48 10.31 -15.76 -7.86
N MET A 49 9.79 -16.94 -7.47
CA MET A 49 8.42 -17.34 -7.81
C MET A 49 7.39 -16.50 -7.03
N ILE A 50 7.63 -16.25 -5.73
CA ILE A 50 6.76 -15.41 -4.90
C ILE A 50 6.75 -13.96 -5.39
N GLU A 51 7.91 -13.43 -5.77
CA GLU A 51 8.07 -12.08 -6.33
C GLU A 51 7.27 -11.86 -7.62
N ARG A 52 7.03 -12.92 -8.39
CA ARG A 52 6.18 -12.92 -9.60
C ARG A 52 4.71 -13.22 -9.28
N ASP A 53 4.24 -12.73 -8.14
CA ASP A 53 2.86 -12.81 -7.66
C ASP A 53 2.33 -14.25 -7.46
N MET A 54 3.22 -15.25 -7.33
CA MET A 54 2.77 -16.62 -7.08
C MET A 54 2.45 -16.82 -5.59
N PRO A 55 1.24 -17.28 -5.23
CA PRO A 55 0.92 -17.58 -3.84
C PRO A 55 1.84 -18.66 -3.27
N VAL A 56 2.26 -18.52 -2.01
CA VAL A 56 3.16 -19.48 -1.33
C VAL A 56 2.69 -20.93 -1.47
N ASN A 57 1.39 -21.18 -1.41
CA ASN A 57 0.82 -22.53 -1.60
C ASN A 57 1.08 -23.08 -3.01
N ARG A 58 0.99 -22.25 -4.05
CA ARG A 58 1.27 -22.64 -5.43
C ARG A 58 2.76 -22.90 -5.65
N VAL A 59 3.62 -22.06 -5.07
CA VAL A 59 5.07 -22.29 -5.07
C VAL A 59 5.39 -23.62 -4.40
N ALA A 60 4.80 -23.89 -3.23
CA ALA A 60 4.98 -25.13 -2.50
C ALA A 60 4.50 -26.36 -3.29
N GLU A 61 3.35 -26.28 -3.97
CA GLU A 61 2.85 -27.32 -4.88
C GLU A 61 3.80 -27.59 -6.04
N MET A 62 4.25 -26.55 -6.74
CA MET A 62 5.18 -26.67 -7.88
C MET A 62 6.53 -27.25 -7.47
N LEU A 63 7.05 -26.83 -6.32
CA LEU A 63 8.31 -27.30 -5.76
C LEU A 63 8.17 -28.63 -4.99
N LYS A 64 6.95 -29.15 -4.82
CA LYS A 64 6.63 -30.36 -4.05
C LYS A 64 7.18 -30.31 -2.61
N VAL A 65 7.07 -29.16 -1.96
CA VAL A 65 7.56 -28.89 -0.60
C VAL A 65 6.39 -28.50 0.31
N ASN A 66 6.48 -28.81 1.61
CA ASN A 66 5.50 -28.35 2.60
C ASN A 66 5.45 -26.79 2.62
N PRO A 67 4.28 -26.16 2.46
CA PRO A 67 4.14 -24.70 2.44
C PRO A 67 4.77 -23.98 3.64
N HIS A 68 4.75 -24.59 4.83
CA HIS A 68 5.34 -24.00 6.04
C HIS A 68 6.85 -23.78 5.89
N ARG A 69 7.53 -24.67 5.14
CA ARG A 69 8.96 -24.57 4.87
C ARG A 69 9.27 -23.41 3.93
N ILE A 70 8.41 -23.14 2.95
CA ILE A 70 8.50 -21.97 2.07
C ILE A 70 8.28 -20.68 2.87
N TRP A 71 7.31 -20.65 3.79
CA TRP A 71 7.12 -19.53 4.72
C TRP A 71 8.35 -19.28 5.61
N THR A 72 9.03 -20.33 6.07
CA THR A 72 10.28 -20.18 6.85
C THR A 72 11.38 -19.51 6.02
N VAL A 73 11.51 -19.90 4.75
CA VAL A 73 12.45 -19.26 3.80
C VAL A 73 12.08 -17.80 3.58
N PHE A 74 10.81 -17.53 3.25
CA PHE A 74 10.29 -16.18 3.03
C PHE A 74 10.55 -15.27 4.24
N ASN A 75 10.11 -15.68 5.43
CA ASN A 75 10.26 -14.87 6.64
C ASN A 75 11.72 -14.60 7.01
N HIS A 76 12.63 -15.55 6.74
CA HIS A 76 14.04 -15.33 6.99
C HIS A 76 14.62 -14.20 6.13
N TRP A 77 14.36 -14.26 4.81
CA TRP A 77 14.92 -13.29 3.87
C TRP A 77 14.25 -11.93 3.95
N ILE A 78 12.92 -11.90 4.11
CA ILE A 78 12.18 -10.66 4.34
C ILE A 78 12.57 -10.03 5.69
N GLY A 79 12.76 -10.84 6.73
CA GLY A 79 13.24 -10.34 8.03
C GLY A 79 14.62 -9.69 7.92
N LYS A 80 15.54 -10.29 7.15
CA LYS A 80 16.84 -9.68 6.85
C LYS A 80 16.71 -8.38 6.05
N ALA A 81 15.89 -8.37 5.01
CA ALA A 81 15.67 -7.19 4.19
C ALA A 81 15.07 -6.04 5.02
N LYS A 82 14.06 -6.31 5.85
CA LYS A 82 13.45 -5.33 6.75
C LYS A 82 14.43 -4.78 7.80
N ALA A 83 15.31 -5.64 8.32
CA ALA A 83 16.35 -5.20 9.25
C ALA A 83 17.36 -4.26 8.57
N ALA A 84 17.74 -4.57 7.33
CA ALA A 84 18.66 -3.79 6.51
C ALA A 84 18.01 -2.57 5.82
N ASP A 85 16.69 -2.46 5.85
CA ASP A 85 15.96 -1.35 5.23
C ASP A 85 16.38 -0.02 5.85
N ASP A 86 16.78 0.91 5.00
CA ASP A 86 17.23 2.24 5.38
C ASP A 86 16.16 3.24 4.96
N VAL A 87 15.62 3.95 5.95
CA VAL A 87 14.56 4.96 5.77
C VAL A 87 15.06 6.36 6.10
N SER A 88 16.38 6.53 6.30
CA SER A 88 16.99 7.78 6.73
C SER A 88 16.76 8.95 5.78
N SER A 89 16.46 8.69 4.50
CA SER A 89 16.21 9.73 3.49
C SER A 89 14.78 10.25 3.46
N ILE A 90 13.85 9.68 4.21
CA ILE A 90 12.43 10.04 4.08
C ILE A 90 12.20 11.50 4.50
N THR A 91 11.60 12.29 3.62
CA THR A 91 11.15 13.67 3.93
C THR A 91 9.65 13.85 3.72
N GLN A 92 9.04 13.07 2.83
CA GLN A 92 7.63 13.19 2.47
C GLN A 92 6.89 11.89 2.78
N LEU A 93 5.92 11.96 3.70
CA LEU A 93 5.20 10.78 4.17
C LEU A 93 3.77 10.74 3.61
N GLY A 94 3.43 9.67 2.91
CA GLY A 94 2.09 9.34 2.49
C GLY A 94 1.41 8.42 3.48
N ILE A 95 0.14 8.67 3.79
CA ILE A 95 -0.67 7.84 4.68
C ILE A 95 -1.96 7.45 3.99
N ASP A 96 -2.19 6.15 3.91
CA ASP A 96 -3.37 5.58 3.27
C ASP A 96 -3.99 4.44 4.11
N GLU A 97 -5.30 4.21 3.96
CA GLU A 97 -6.01 3.09 4.57
C GLU A 97 -6.54 2.13 3.51
N THR A 98 -6.16 0.86 3.66
CA THR A 98 -6.73 -0.22 2.86
C THR A 98 -7.48 -1.21 3.74
N SER A 99 -8.67 -1.62 3.28
CA SER A 99 -9.41 -2.72 3.87
C SER A 99 -8.71 -4.04 3.51
N SER A 100 -8.18 -4.75 4.50
CA SER A 100 -7.49 -6.03 4.27
C SER A 100 -8.44 -7.19 3.97
N LYS A 101 -9.65 -7.20 4.56
CA LYS A 101 -10.70 -8.22 4.37
C LYS A 101 -12.09 -7.62 4.61
N LYS A 102 -13.15 -8.28 4.08
CA LYS A 102 -14.54 -8.00 4.48
C LYS A 102 -14.68 -8.10 6.00
N GLY A 103 -15.33 -7.12 6.62
CA GLY A 103 -15.60 -7.10 8.07
C GLY A 103 -14.71 -6.18 8.90
N HIS A 104 -14.41 -4.96 8.42
CA HIS A 104 -13.78 -3.89 9.21
C HIS A 104 -12.35 -4.17 9.73
N LYS A 105 -11.53 -4.91 8.96
CA LYS A 105 -10.08 -5.01 9.23
C LYS A 105 -9.32 -4.01 8.36
N TYR A 106 -8.94 -2.89 8.96
CA TYR A 106 -8.19 -1.83 8.30
C TYR A 106 -6.71 -2.01 8.52
N VAL A 107 -5.93 -1.66 7.51
CA VAL A 107 -4.48 -1.58 7.55
C VAL A 107 -4.10 -0.18 7.08
N THR A 108 -3.29 0.50 7.87
CA THR A 108 -2.73 1.81 7.52
C THR A 108 -1.32 1.62 6.97
N LEU A 109 -1.04 2.30 5.88
CA LEU A 109 0.21 2.27 5.15
C LEU A 109 0.93 3.61 5.36
N GLY A 110 2.21 3.55 5.74
CA GLY A 110 3.14 4.67 5.66
C GLY A 110 4.02 4.50 4.43
N VAL A 111 4.01 5.49 3.54
CA VAL A 111 4.62 5.44 2.21
C VAL A 111 5.62 6.58 2.08
N ASP A 112 6.80 6.30 1.55
CA ASP A 112 7.72 7.31 1.05
C ASP A 112 7.19 7.86 -0.26
N LEU A 113 6.78 9.14 -0.29
CA LEU A 113 6.23 9.75 -1.50
C LEU A 113 7.32 10.06 -2.53
N GLU A 114 8.56 10.23 -2.11
CA GLU A 114 9.69 10.56 -3.00
C GLU A 114 10.19 9.28 -3.69
N GLU A 115 10.50 8.25 -2.90
CA GLU A 115 10.97 6.95 -3.41
C GLU A 115 9.84 6.02 -3.87
N SER A 116 8.57 6.45 -3.72
CA SER A 116 7.37 5.69 -4.12
C SER A 116 7.34 4.26 -3.55
N ARG A 117 7.68 4.11 -2.27
CA ARG A 117 7.77 2.79 -1.60
C ARG A 117 7.05 2.75 -0.26
N VAL A 118 6.57 1.58 0.11
CA VAL A 118 5.96 1.36 1.43
C VAL A 118 7.07 1.22 2.47
N ILE A 119 7.04 2.07 3.50
CA ILE A 119 7.98 2.01 4.62
C ILE A 119 7.43 1.13 5.74
N PHE A 120 6.17 1.35 6.10
CA PHE A 120 5.58 0.66 7.25
C PHE A 120 4.11 0.34 7.04
N VAL A 121 3.69 -0.78 7.62
CA VAL A 121 2.33 -1.28 7.54
C VAL A 121 1.89 -1.68 8.93
N THR A 122 0.77 -1.14 9.39
CA THR A 122 0.22 -1.42 10.72
C THR A 122 -1.27 -1.71 10.64
N GLU A 123 -1.75 -2.60 11.51
CA GLU A 123 -3.19 -2.83 11.66
C GLU A 123 -3.86 -1.65 12.37
N GLY A 124 -5.13 -1.42 12.03
CA GLY A 124 -5.97 -0.39 12.63
C GLY A 124 -6.32 0.75 11.68
N LYS A 125 -6.99 1.76 12.23
CA LYS A 125 -7.34 3.02 11.56
C LYS A 125 -7.33 4.18 12.56
N GLY A 126 -7.18 5.40 12.06
CA GLY A 126 -7.17 6.61 12.89
C GLY A 126 -5.83 6.87 13.59
N LYS A 127 -5.84 7.27 14.87
CA LYS A 127 -4.66 7.83 15.54
C LYS A 127 -3.56 6.83 15.89
N ALA A 128 -3.91 5.64 16.38
CA ALA A 128 -2.91 4.67 16.85
C ALA A 128 -1.91 4.23 15.74
N PRO A 129 -2.35 3.96 14.50
CA PRO A 129 -1.45 3.71 13.38
C PRO A 129 -0.39 4.79 13.13
N LEU A 130 -0.75 6.07 13.28
CA LEU A 130 0.15 7.20 13.05
C LEU A 130 1.32 7.18 14.03
N HIS A 131 1.04 6.95 15.32
CA HIS A 131 2.08 6.78 16.33
C HIS A 131 2.94 5.53 16.10
N ASN A 132 2.37 4.46 15.55
CA ASN A 132 3.16 3.28 15.20
C ASN A 132 4.13 3.58 14.04
N ILE A 133 3.69 4.37 13.05
CA ILE A 133 4.56 4.82 11.95
C ILE A 133 5.66 5.73 12.49
N GLN A 134 5.30 6.74 13.30
CA GLN A 134 6.26 7.64 13.96
C GLN A 134 7.32 6.84 14.72
N LYS A 135 6.88 5.93 15.60
CA LYS A 135 7.79 5.08 16.38
C LYS A 135 8.70 4.22 15.50
N HIS A 136 8.18 3.70 14.39
CA HIS A 136 8.99 2.91 13.46
C HIS A 136 10.11 3.75 12.82
N LEU A 137 9.82 5.00 12.46
CA LEU A 137 10.80 5.95 11.94
C LEU A 137 11.85 6.31 12.99
N GLU A 138 11.43 6.60 14.22
CA GLU A 138 12.32 6.88 15.36
C GLU A 138 13.23 5.68 15.68
N ASP A 139 12.69 4.45 15.68
CA ASP A 139 13.46 3.21 15.87
C ASP A 139 14.52 3.00 14.77
N LYS A 140 14.35 3.64 13.60
CA LYS A 140 15.29 3.65 12.47
C LYS A 140 16.18 4.89 12.42
N GLY A 141 16.08 5.78 13.42
CA GLY A 141 16.90 6.98 13.55
C GLY A 141 16.42 8.18 12.73
N VAL A 142 15.16 8.18 12.29
CA VAL A 142 14.52 9.34 11.63
C VAL A 142 13.76 10.13 12.67
N GLU A 143 14.14 11.39 12.84
CA GLU A 143 13.42 12.34 13.69
C GLU A 143 12.11 12.75 13.01
N LYS A 144 11.05 12.95 13.80
CA LYS A 144 9.73 13.33 13.27
C LYS A 144 9.74 14.68 12.55
N GLU A 145 10.66 15.58 12.90
CA GLU A 145 10.85 16.89 12.26
C GLU A 145 11.44 16.77 10.85
N GLN A 146 12.02 15.62 10.48
CA GLN A 146 12.49 15.37 9.12
C GLN A 146 11.35 15.20 8.12
N VAL A 147 10.16 14.80 8.60
CA VAL A 147 8.97 14.65 7.78
C VAL A 147 8.32 16.02 7.61
N GLU A 148 8.44 16.59 6.41
CA GLU A 148 7.98 17.94 6.11
C GLU A 148 6.53 17.97 5.62
N PRO A 149 6.16 17.38 4.45
CA PRO A 149 4.76 17.18 4.14
C PRO A 149 4.29 15.78 4.52
N ILE A 150 3.06 15.71 5.05
CA ILE A 150 2.30 14.46 5.14
C ILE A 150 1.11 14.54 4.21
N SER A 151 0.99 13.60 3.27
CA SER A 151 -0.17 13.47 2.40
C SER A 151 -1.13 12.40 2.93
N MET A 152 -2.39 12.76 3.17
CA MET A 152 -3.40 11.83 3.73
C MET A 152 -4.83 12.14 3.25
N ASP A 153 -5.78 11.28 3.62
CA ASP A 153 -7.22 11.53 3.45
C ASP A 153 -7.74 12.61 4.45
N LEU A 154 -8.89 13.22 4.14
CA LEU A 154 -9.54 14.28 4.93
C LEU A 154 -10.20 13.78 6.22
N SER A 155 -9.84 12.59 6.72
CA SER A 155 -10.43 12.01 7.92
C SER A 155 -10.05 12.82 9.17
N PRO A 156 -11.02 13.28 9.99
CA PRO A 156 -10.72 14.02 11.23
C PRO A 156 -9.81 13.24 12.19
N SER A 157 -9.93 11.90 12.22
CA SER A 157 -9.07 11.07 13.06
C SER A 157 -7.62 11.06 12.59
N PHE A 158 -7.39 11.21 11.28
CA PHE A 158 -6.05 11.30 10.71
C PHE A 158 -5.44 12.65 10.89
N ILE A 159 -6.19 13.72 10.66
CA ILE A 159 -5.73 15.08 10.94
C ILE A 159 -5.26 15.16 12.39
N ALA A 160 -6.09 14.71 13.34
CA ALA A 160 -5.72 14.71 14.74
C ALA A 160 -4.52 13.79 15.07
N GLY A 161 -4.45 12.60 14.46
CA GLY A 161 -3.34 11.67 14.67
C GLY A 161 -2.00 12.18 14.09
N ALA A 162 -2.04 12.81 12.93
CA ALA A 162 -0.86 13.39 12.29
C ALA A 162 -0.38 14.63 13.01
N SER A 163 -1.29 15.54 13.43
CA SER A 163 -0.91 16.69 14.25
C SER A 163 -0.30 16.30 15.61
N GLU A 164 -0.69 15.14 16.16
CA GLU A 164 -0.11 14.60 17.41
C GLU A 164 1.25 13.92 17.17
N ALA A 165 1.38 13.12 16.11
CA ALA A 165 2.59 12.34 15.83
C ALA A 165 3.70 13.16 15.14
N PHE A 166 3.33 14.10 14.28
CA PHE A 166 4.22 14.91 13.43
C PHE A 166 3.78 16.39 13.49
N PRO A 167 4.03 17.09 14.61
CA PRO A 167 3.49 18.43 14.86
C PRO A 167 4.01 19.51 13.90
N GLU A 168 5.25 19.38 13.42
CA GLU A 168 5.88 20.33 12.49
C GLU A 168 5.55 20.05 11.01
N ALA A 169 4.93 18.91 10.73
CA ALA A 169 4.66 18.50 9.37
C ALA A 169 3.43 19.21 8.80
N ALA A 170 3.56 19.74 7.58
CA ALA A 170 2.46 20.31 6.83
C ALA A 170 1.52 19.20 6.34
N ILE A 171 0.28 19.21 6.82
CA ILE A 171 -0.75 18.27 6.36
C ILE A 171 -1.25 18.71 4.98
N THR A 172 -1.07 17.83 4.00
CA THR A 172 -1.59 17.94 2.65
C THR A 172 -2.64 16.86 2.42
N PHE A 173 -3.69 17.20 1.67
CA PHE A 173 -4.75 16.25 1.35
C PHE A 173 -4.55 15.66 -0.03
N ASP A 174 -4.71 14.34 -0.11
CA ASP A 174 -4.65 13.65 -1.39
C ASP A 174 -5.72 14.19 -2.36
N LYS A 175 -5.26 14.62 -3.53
CA LYS A 175 -6.08 15.10 -4.63
C LYS A 175 -7.22 14.15 -4.99
N PHE A 176 -6.99 12.83 -4.97
CA PHE A 176 -8.04 11.87 -5.30
C PHE A 176 -9.23 11.98 -4.34
N HIS A 177 -8.96 12.04 -3.04
CA HIS A 177 -9.98 12.15 -2.00
C HIS A 177 -10.72 13.50 -2.06
N VAL A 178 -10.00 14.60 -2.30
CA VAL A 178 -10.58 15.94 -2.47
C VAL A 178 -11.52 15.96 -3.70
N VAL A 179 -11.06 15.45 -4.84
CA VAL A 179 -11.85 15.39 -6.08
C VAL A 179 -13.06 14.47 -5.92
N LYS A 180 -12.93 13.36 -5.19
CA LYS A 180 -14.03 12.46 -4.88
C LYS A 180 -15.10 13.17 -4.05
N LEU A 181 -14.72 13.85 -2.97
CA LEU A 181 -15.65 14.61 -2.12
C LEU A 181 -16.38 15.69 -2.91
N LEU A 182 -15.66 16.42 -3.78
CA LEU A 182 -16.25 17.42 -4.64
C LEU A 182 -17.26 16.82 -5.63
N ASN A 183 -16.93 15.69 -6.25
CA ASN A 183 -17.85 14.98 -7.13
C ASN A 183 -19.10 14.48 -6.40
N GLU A 184 -18.96 14.03 -5.15
CA GLU A 184 -20.08 13.62 -4.31
C GLU A 184 -20.99 14.81 -3.98
N ALA A 185 -20.42 15.95 -3.57
CA ALA A 185 -21.15 17.18 -3.30
C ALA A 185 -21.89 17.69 -4.56
N MET A 186 -21.21 17.75 -5.71
CA MET A 186 -21.82 18.12 -6.99
C MET A 186 -22.98 17.19 -7.37
N ASN A 187 -22.82 15.88 -7.17
CA ASN A 187 -23.89 14.93 -7.42
C ASN A 187 -25.05 15.10 -6.43
N GLN A 188 -24.79 15.48 -5.18
CA GLN A 188 -25.83 15.74 -4.18
C GLN A 188 -26.68 16.95 -4.57
N VAL A 189 -26.06 18.07 -4.94
CA VAL A 189 -26.78 19.26 -5.45
C VAL A 189 -27.63 18.88 -6.67
N ARG A 190 -27.07 18.09 -7.60
CA ARG A 190 -27.83 17.59 -8.76
C ARG A 190 -29.02 16.72 -8.35
N ILE A 191 -28.88 15.88 -7.33
CA ILE A 191 -29.98 15.03 -6.82
C ILE A 191 -31.08 15.90 -6.24
N ASP A 192 -30.72 16.94 -5.49
CA ASP A 192 -31.66 17.83 -4.83
C ASP A 192 -32.44 18.69 -5.84
N GLU A 193 -31.76 19.30 -6.81
CA GLU A 193 -32.46 20.04 -7.88
C GLU A 193 -33.30 19.14 -8.78
N ARG A 194 -32.88 17.88 -8.98
CA ARG A 194 -33.64 16.89 -9.76
C ARG A 194 -34.98 16.50 -9.12
N LYS A 195 -35.24 16.85 -7.85
CA LYS A 195 -36.56 16.67 -7.24
C LYS A 195 -37.62 17.57 -7.89
N GLU A 196 -37.20 18.74 -8.36
CA GLU A 196 -38.07 19.76 -8.97
C GLU A 196 -37.88 19.84 -10.49
N HIS A 197 -36.76 19.29 -11.01
CA HIS A 197 -36.39 19.39 -12.42
C HIS A 197 -36.02 18.03 -13.03
N ASP A 198 -36.98 17.40 -13.70
CA ASP A 198 -36.79 16.10 -14.36
C ASP A 198 -35.77 16.12 -15.51
N ALA A 199 -35.50 17.29 -16.09
CA ALA A 199 -34.49 17.46 -17.15
C ALA A 199 -33.06 17.10 -16.70
N LEU A 200 -32.78 17.07 -15.39
CA LEU A 200 -31.48 16.64 -14.85
C LEU A 200 -31.29 15.10 -14.83
N LYS A 201 -32.31 14.33 -15.23
CA LYS A 201 -32.27 12.86 -15.28
C LYS A 201 -31.33 12.39 -16.39
N GLY A 202 -30.38 11.51 -16.05
CA GLY A 202 -29.39 10.99 -16.99
C GLY A 202 -28.14 11.87 -17.17
N HIS A 203 -28.13 13.09 -16.61
CA HIS A 203 -27.03 14.04 -16.77
C HIS A 203 -25.95 13.94 -15.67
N LYS A 204 -25.94 12.88 -14.84
CA LYS A 204 -24.94 12.68 -13.78
C LYS A 204 -23.50 12.86 -14.31
N TYR A 205 -23.14 12.18 -15.38
CA TYR A 205 -21.77 12.21 -15.91
C TYR A 205 -21.45 13.48 -16.71
N THR A 206 -22.46 14.27 -17.09
CA THR A 206 -22.28 15.58 -17.72
C THR A 206 -21.63 16.57 -16.74
N PHE A 207 -21.96 16.48 -15.45
CA PHE A 207 -21.35 17.30 -14.38
C PHE A 207 -20.13 16.65 -13.71
N LEU A 208 -20.07 15.31 -13.67
CA LEU A 208 -19.02 14.59 -12.94
C LEU A 208 -17.76 14.26 -13.75
N ARG A 209 -17.78 14.24 -15.08
CA ARG A 209 -16.56 14.05 -15.87
C ARG A 209 -15.65 15.29 -15.85
N ASN A 210 -14.37 15.09 -16.15
CA ASN A 210 -13.49 16.20 -16.49
C ASN A 210 -13.91 16.77 -17.86
N ARG A 211 -13.79 18.09 -18.05
CA ARG A 211 -14.25 18.78 -19.27
C ARG A 211 -13.58 18.23 -20.52
N ASP A 212 -12.28 17.94 -20.44
CA ASP A 212 -11.50 17.37 -21.55
C ASP A 212 -11.98 15.97 -21.97
N ASN A 213 -12.76 15.29 -21.12
CA ASN A 213 -13.33 13.97 -21.35
C ASN A 213 -14.82 14.02 -21.71
N LEU A 214 -15.38 15.20 -21.93
CA LEU A 214 -16.76 15.38 -22.40
C LEU A 214 -16.81 15.26 -23.91
N THR A 215 -17.88 14.64 -24.42
CA THR A 215 -18.21 14.72 -25.85
C THR A 215 -18.81 16.09 -26.18
N ASN A 216 -18.72 16.53 -27.44
CA ASN A 216 -19.32 17.80 -27.88
C ASN A 216 -20.81 17.94 -27.51
N LYS A 217 -21.56 16.82 -27.53
CA LYS A 217 -22.98 16.81 -27.09
C LYS A 217 -23.12 17.06 -25.60
N GLN A 218 -22.26 16.46 -24.78
CA GLN A 218 -22.28 16.67 -23.32
C GLN A 218 -21.81 18.06 -22.95
N GLU A 219 -20.85 18.64 -23.68
CA GLU A 219 -20.41 20.01 -23.46
C GLU A 219 -21.51 21.02 -23.76
N ALA A 220 -22.24 20.86 -24.87
CA ALA A 220 -23.40 21.68 -25.20
C ALA A 220 -24.50 21.56 -24.13
N SER A 221 -24.85 20.34 -23.73
CA SER A 221 -25.83 20.13 -22.63
C SER A 221 -25.33 20.68 -21.29
N LEU A 222 -24.02 20.64 -21.01
CA LEU A 222 -23.47 21.22 -19.79
C LEU A 222 -23.62 22.74 -19.79
N ALA A 223 -23.32 23.40 -20.91
CA ALA A 223 -23.48 24.85 -21.03
C ALA A 223 -24.93 25.29 -20.85
N GLU A 224 -25.87 24.60 -21.48
CA GLU A 224 -27.32 24.84 -21.33
C GLU A 224 -27.78 24.63 -19.87
N MET A 225 -27.33 23.55 -19.23
CA MET A 225 -27.74 23.24 -17.86
C MET A 225 -27.13 24.16 -16.81
N ILE A 226 -25.92 24.67 -17.02
CA ILE A 226 -25.30 25.64 -16.09
C ILE A 226 -26.12 26.93 -16.03
N ASP A 227 -26.67 27.37 -17.17
CA ASP A 227 -27.49 28.58 -17.27
C ASP A 227 -28.88 28.38 -16.63
N LEU A 228 -29.49 27.22 -16.89
CA LEU A 228 -30.80 26.87 -16.34
C LEU A 228 -30.78 26.55 -14.83
N TYR A 229 -29.64 26.07 -14.31
CA TYR A 229 -29.49 25.60 -12.94
C TYR A 229 -28.30 26.29 -12.25
N PRO A 230 -28.46 27.54 -11.80
CA PRO A 230 -27.34 28.37 -11.34
C PRO A 230 -26.65 27.84 -10.07
N THR A 231 -27.34 27.08 -9.21
CA THR A 231 -26.71 26.43 -8.03
C THR A 231 -25.73 25.35 -8.45
N LEU A 232 -26.12 24.49 -9.42
CA LEU A 232 -25.20 23.54 -10.06
C LEU A 232 -24.07 24.25 -10.81
N GLY A 233 -24.40 25.34 -11.50
CA GLY A 233 -23.45 26.19 -12.21
C GLY A 233 -22.35 26.76 -11.31
N ALA A 234 -22.70 27.22 -10.12
CA ALA A 234 -21.78 27.81 -9.15
C ALA A 234 -20.76 26.83 -8.56
N GLY A 235 -21.06 25.52 -8.53
CA GLY A 235 -20.14 24.50 -8.00
C GLY A 235 -19.04 24.05 -8.98
N LEU A 236 -19.24 24.27 -10.29
CA LEU A 236 -18.31 23.82 -11.34
C LEU A 236 -16.93 24.52 -11.35
N PRO A 237 -16.80 25.83 -11.09
CA PRO A 237 -15.50 26.51 -11.05
C PRO A 237 -14.54 25.89 -10.02
N ILE A 238 -15.05 25.44 -8.87
CA ILE A 238 -14.25 24.82 -7.79
C ILE A 238 -13.56 23.54 -8.29
N LYS A 239 -14.21 22.82 -9.21
CA LYS A 239 -13.68 21.59 -9.82
C LYS A 239 -12.57 21.84 -10.84
N ARG A 240 -12.47 23.06 -11.37
CA ARG A 240 -11.47 23.40 -12.39
C ARG A 240 -10.07 23.64 -11.81
N VAL A 241 -10.00 23.99 -10.52
CA VAL A 241 -8.76 24.39 -9.85
C VAL A 241 -8.02 23.19 -9.23
N LEU A 242 -8.69 22.03 -9.12
CA LEU A 242 -8.19 20.80 -8.51
C LEU A 242 -7.84 19.75 -9.57
#